data_AF-A0A1G7UVI2-F1
#
_entry.id   AF-A0A1G7UVI2-F1
#
_cell.length_a   1.000
_cell.length_b   1.000
_cell.length_c   1.000
_cell.angle_alpha   90.00
_cell.angle_beta   90.00
_cell.angle_gamma   90.00
#
_symmetry.space_group_name_H-M   'P 1'
#
loop_
_entity.id
_entity.type
_entity.pdbx_description
1 polymer ?
#
loop_
_entity_poly.entity_id
_entity_poly.type
_entity_poly.pdbx_seq_one_letter_code
_entity_poly.pdbx_strand_id
1 'polypeptide(L)'
;MLKDLPRLYQIIYYLSSMSLSIILFTLKILYSNFDQYNLNHFHILLIVLAVLFVLGLLSRWLYTNLKKKYARKTYTQQNQYDEEDFTKDKITDINGQPVSFLISNVTTVYIIQSFTWPSVFAYIFIHLILFTMMVEGESLQPNPFFLLYGLNIYKTKNNDFLYDFNEPFEHNAILKLNDNKDCRSYLVGSIDLNAKKK
;
A
#
# COMPACT_ATOMS: atom_id res chain seq x y z
N MET A 1 -9.48 3.01 6.97
CA MET A 1 -8.22 3.65 7.41
C MET A 1 -7.70 4.72 6.45
N LEU A 2 -7.42 4.42 5.17
CA LEU A 2 -6.83 5.42 4.25
C LEU A 2 -7.69 6.68 4.15
N LYS A 3 -9.02 6.52 4.02
CA LYS A 3 -10.02 7.60 4.04
C LYS A 3 -9.86 8.60 5.20
N ASP A 4 -9.45 8.12 6.36
CA ASP A 4 -9.35 8.89 7.61
C ASP A 4 -7.95 9.44 7.88
N LEU A 5 -6.96 9.01 7.08
CA LEU A 5 -5.64 9.60 7.11
C LEU A 5 -5.66 10.97 6.43
N PRO A 6 -4.79 11.91 6.83
CA PRO A 6 -4.65 13.16 6.11
C PRO A 6 -4.35 12.90 4.63
N ARG A 7 -4.85 13.72 3.71
CA ARG A 7 -4.68 13.54 2.25
C ARG A 7 -3.23 13.26 1.84
N LEU A 8 -2.27 13.92 2.48
CA LEU A 8 -0.84 13.69 2.24
C LEU A 8 -0.42 12.23 2.47
N TYR A 9 -0.94 11.59 3.52
CA TYR A 9 -0.65 10.20 3.86
C TYR A 9 -1.23 9.25 2.80
N GLN A 10 -2.44 9.55 2.32
CA GLN A 10 -3.09 8.80 1.24
C GLN A 10 -2.27 8.89 -0.05
N ILE A 11 -1.81 10.08 -0.41
CA ILE A 11 -0.97 10.32 -1.59
C ILE A 11 0.35 9.58 -1.49
N ILE A 12 1.06 9.69 -0.36
CA ILE A 12 2.35 9.00 -0.15
C ILE A 12 2.16 7.49 -0.25
N TYR A 13 1.12 6.94 0.41
CA TYR A 13 0.82 5.51 0.35
C TYR A 13 0.52 5.05 -1.08
N TYR A 14 -0.30 5.79 -1.81
CA TYR A 14 -0.63 5.47 -3.20
C TYR A 14 0.61 5.50 -4.12
N LEU A 15 1.39 6.59 -4.07
CA LEU A 15 2.60 6.73 -4.90
C LEU A 15 3.64 5.66 -4.59
N SER A 16 3.76 5.24 -3.34
CA SER A 16 4.66 4.15 -2.95
C SER A 16 4.15 2.78 -3.42
N SER A 17 2.83 2.53 -3.36
CA SER A 17 2.21 1.32 -3.93
C SER A 17 2.35 1.24 -5.46
N MET A 18 2.25 2.38 -6.15
CA MET A 18 2.35 2.47 -7.61
C MET A 18 3.78 2.70 -8.13
N SER A 19 4.77 2.75 -7.23
CA SER A 19 6.15 3.08 -7.57
C SER A 19 6.70 2.22 -8.72
N LEU A 20 6.42 0.91 -8.71
CA LEU A 20 6.85 0.00 -9.77
C LEU A 20 6.24 0.35 -11.14
N SER A 21 4.93 0.60 -11.20
CA SER A 21 4.24 0.99 -12.45
C SER A 21 4.80 2.30 -12.99
N ILE A 22 4.97 3.31 -12.12
CA ILE A 22 5.50 4.62 -12.47
C ILE A 22 6.93 4.48 -13.04
N ILE A 23 7.76 3.61 -12.44
CA ILE A 23 9.11 3.33 -12.93
C ILE A 23 9.08 2.69 -14.30
N LEU A 24 8.28 1.64 -14.50
CA LEU A 24 8.17 0.94 -15.78
C LEU A 24 7.69 1.89 -16.88
N PHE A 25 6.73 2.75 -16.57
CA PHE A 25 6.23 3.79 -17.46
C PHE A 25 7.32 4.81 -17.83
N THR A 26 8.02 5.32 -16.82
CA THR A 26 9.13 6.27 -17.01
C THR A 26 10.24 5.65 -17.84
N LEU A 27 10.69 4.44 -17.49
CA LEU A 27 11.72 3.71 -18.23
C LEU A 27 11.35 3.49 -19.70
N LYS A 28 10.07 3.26 -20.03
CA LYS A 28 9.68 3.19 -21.44
C LYS A 28 9.60 4.55 -22.12
N ILE A 29 9.05 5.61 -21.51
CA ILE A 29 9.11 6.95 -22.13
C ILE A 29 10.54 7.25 -22.57
N LEU A 30 11.50 6.87 -21.72
CA LEU A 30 12.90 6.98 -22.00
C LEU A 30 13.28 6.04 -23.15
N TYR A 31 13.02 4.73 -23.03
CA TYR A 31 13.29 3.72 -24.06
C TYR A 31 12.68 3.98 -25.45
N SER A 32 11.58 4.73 -25.55
CA SER A 32 10.91 5.02 -26.81
C SER A 32 11.54 6.18 -27.58
N ASN A 33 12.35 7.01 -26.95
CA ASN A 33 13.01 8.18 -27.56
C ASN A 33 14.47 7.87 -27.96
N PHE A 34 14.77 6.62 -28.32
CA PHE A 34 16.08 5.95 -28.20
C PHE A 34 17.09 6.07 -29.34
N ASP A 35 17.01 7.11 -30.18
CA ASP A 35 17.97 7.17 -31.30
C ASP A 35 19.34 7.80 -30.96
N GLN A 36 19.60 8.32 -29.75
CA GLN A 36 20.91 8.92 -29.44
C GLN A 36 21.43 8.63 -28.01
N TYR A 37 22.42 7.72 -27.92
CA TYR A 37 23.22 7.45 -26.72
C TYR A 37 24.23 8.57 -26.44
N ASN A 38 24.35 9.07 -25.19
CA ASN A 38 25.60 8.89 -24.42
C ASN A 38 25.69 9.46 -22.98
N LEU A 39 24.90 10.44 -22.53
CA LEU A 39 25.06 11.00 -21.16
C LEU A 39 23.76 11.20 -20.37
N ASN A 40 22.65 11.44 -21.07
CA ASN A 40 21.34 11.65 -20.41
C ASN A 40 20.82 10.41 -19.66
N HIS A 41 21.20 9.20 -20.08
CA HIS A 41 20.70 7.95 -19.50
C HIS A 41 21.10 7.75 -18.04
N PHE A 42 22.36 8.05 -17.72
CA PHE A 42 22.86 7.91 -16.35
C PHE A 42 22.18 8.92 -15.42
N HIS A 43 22.00 10.17 -15.86
CA HIS A 43 21.29 11.18 -15.08
C HIS A 43 19.83 10.81 -14.83
N ILE A 44 19.16 10.21 -15.81
CA ILE A 44 17.76 9.84 -15.65
C ILE A 44 17.61 8.61 -14.76
N LEU A 45 18.50 7.61 -14.89
CA LEU A 45 18.57 6.51 -13.95
C LEU A 45 18.81 7.02 -12.53
N LEU A 46 19.72 7.98 -12.34
CA LEU A 46 19.94 8.65 -11.06
C LEU A 46 18.69 9.37 -10.55
N ILE A 47 17.93 10.04 -11.42
CA ILE A 47 16.66 10.68 -11.05
C ILE A 47 15.64 9.63 -10.59
N VAL A 48 15.48 8.52 -11.31
CA VAL A 48 14.57 7.44 -10.92
C VAL A 48 14.98 6.84 -9.57
N LEU A 49 16.28 6.57 -9.37
CA LEU A 49 16.81 6.09 -8.10
C LEU A 49 16.62 7.11 -6.97
N ALA A 50 16.81 8.41 -7.25
CA ALA A 50 16.57 9.48 -6.28
C ALA A 50 15.09 9.58 -5.90
N VAL A 51 14.17 9.45 -6.87
CA VAL A 51 12.72 9.43 -6.61
C VAL A 51 12.34 8.22 -5.76
N LEU A 52 12.87 7.03 -6.08
CA LEU A 52 12.68 5.83 -5.26
C LEU A 52 13.20 6.02 -3.83
N PHE A 53 14.38 6.61 -3.69
CA PHE A 53 14.99 6.88 -2.39
C PHE A 53 14.13 7.85 -1.57
N VAL A 54 13.66 8.94 -2.17
CA VAL A 54 12.77 9.90 -1.51
C VAL A 54 11.43 9.26 -1.15
N LEU A 55 10.82 8.47 -2.04
CA LEU A 55 9.59 7.73 -1.75
C LEU A 55 9.79 6.72 -0.61
N GLY A 56 10.93 6.05 -0.56
CA GLY A 56 11.31 5.18 0.55
C GLY A 56 11.40 5.95 1.86
N LEU A 57 12.10 7.09 1.89
CA LEU A 57 12.18 7.94 3.08
C LEU A 57 10.80 8.44 3.54
N LEU A 58 9.96 8.90 2.62
CA LEU A 58 8.60 9.34 2.92
C LEU A 58 7.74 8.20 3.45
N SER A 59 7.85 7.01 2.85
CA SER A 59 7.15 5.80 3.30
C SER A 59 7.64 5.36 4.69
N ARG A 60 8.94 5.47 4.97
CA ARG A 60 9.52 5.16 6.29
C ARG A 60 9.05 6.15 7.36
N TRP A 61 9.01 7.43 7.02
CA TRP A 61 8.47 8.49 7.88
C TRP A 61 6.99 8.23 8.17
N LEU A 62 6.23 7.89 7.13
CA LEU A 62 4.81 7.52 7.22
C LEU A 62 4.60 6.32 8.15
N TYR A 63 5.32 5.23 7.91
CA TYR A 63 5.32 4.01 8.73
C TYR A 63 5.60 4.34 10.20
N THR A 64 6.65 5.11 10.47
CA THR A 64 7.06 5.47 11.83
C THR A 64 6.02 6.34 12.53
N ASN A 65 5.41 7.28 11.82
CA ASN A 65 4.35 8.12 12.37
C ASN A 65 3.08 7.35 12.65
N LEU A 66 2.70 6.42 11.75
CA LEU A 66 1.60 5.49 11.99
C LEU A 66 1.89 4.68 13.25
N LYS A 67 3.08 4.05 13.34
CA LYS A 67 3.51 3.29 14.52
C LYS A 67 3.43 4.12 15.81
N LYS A 68 3.98 5.35 15.83
CA LYS A 68 3.94 6.24 17.01
C LYS A 68 2.52 6.67 17.39
N LYS A 69 1.70 7.04 16.40
CA LYS A 69 0.30 7.42 16.62
C LYS A 69 -0.50 6.27 17.22
N TYR A 70 -0.21 5.04 16.79
CA TYR A 70 -0.93 3.86 17.23
C TYR A 70 -0.41 3.29 18.55
N ALA A 71 0.90 3.26 18.78
CA ALA A 71 1.47 2.90 20.08
C ALA A 71 0.90 3.75 21.21
N ARG A 72 0.69 5.06 20.98
CA ARG A 72 0.03 5.94 21.96
C ARG A 72 -1.44 5.58 22.23
N LYS A 73 -2.19 5.11 21.23
CA LYS A 73 -3.58 4.65 21.40
C LYS A 73 -3.65 3.30 22.12
N THR A 74 -2.67 2.41 21.92
CA THR A 74 -2.56 1.11 22.59
C THR A 74 -2.60 1.23 24.10
N TYR A 75 -1.88 2.20 24.67
CA TYR A 75 -1.87 2.43 26.12
C TYR A 75 -3.19 2.94 26.70
N THR A 76 -4.11 3.44 25.87
CA THR A 76 -5.34 4.12 26.34
C THR A 76 -6.61 3.30 26.11
N GLN A 77 -6.61 2.33 25.19
CA GLN A 77 -7.79 1.54 24.82
C GLN A 77 -7.49 0.05 24.84
N GLN A 78 -7.34 -0.51 26.04
CA GLN A 78 -7.24 -1.94 26.27
C GLN A 78 -8.66 -2.53 26.32
N ASN A 79 -9.38 -2.54 25.20
CA ASN A 79 -10.74 -3.10 25.13
C ASN A 79 -10.80 -4.36 24.28
N GLN A 80 -11.32 -5.39 24.95
CA GLN A 80 -11.77 -6.71 24.52
C GLN A 80 -12.45 -6.68 23.14
N TYR A 81 -11.80 -7.27 22.14
CA TYR A 81 -12.49 -7.78 20.95
C TYR A 81 -12.22 -9.27 20.88
N ASP A 82 -13.25 -10.05 20.53
CA ASP A 82 -13.13 -11.49 20.38
C ASP A 82 -12.13 -11.80 19.26
N GLU A 83 -11.01 -12.44 19.63
CA GLU A 83 -9.99 -12.93 18.70
C GLU A 83 -10.59 -13.82 17.60
N GLU A 84 -11.78 -14.38 17.82
CA GLU A 84 -12.53 -15.22 16.88
C GLU A 84 -12.89 -14.52 15.56
N ASP A 85 -12.98 -13.19 15.51
CA ASP A 85 -13.23 -12.45 14.26
C ASP A 85 -11.99 -12.28 13.38
N PHE A 86 -10.82 -12.65 13.90
CA PHE A 86 -9.52 -12.42 13.27
C PHE A 86 -8.75 -13.72 13.01
N THR A 87 -9.47 -14.83 12.83
CA THR A 87 -8.92 -16.14 12.48
C THR A 87 -8.61 -16.26 10.98
N LYS A 88 -7.68 -17.15 10.63
CA LYS A 88 -7.17 -17.35 9.26
C LYS A 88 -8.28 -17.63 8.22
N ASP A 89 -9.37 -18.26 8.63
CA ASP A 89 -10.54 -18.59 7.82
C ASP A 89 -11.46 -17.39 7.52
N LYS A 90 -11.31 -16.29 8.25
CA LYS A 90 -12.04 -15.02 8.03
C LYS A 90 -11.23 -13.99 7.24
N ILE A 91 -9.94 -14.23 7.00
CA ILE A 91 -9.08 -13.39 6.16
C ILE A 91 -9.31 -13.71 4.67
N THR A 92 -9.60 -12.69 3.87
CA THR A 92 -9.78 -12.83 2.41
C THR A 92 -8.54 -12.45 1.62
N ASP A 93 -7.85 -11.37 2.02
CA ASP A 93 -6.66 -10.87 1.31
C ASP A 93 -5.54 -10.53 2.29
N ILE A 94 -4.29 -10.74 1.84
CA ILE A 94 -3.07 -10.40 2.58
C ILE A 94 -2.23 -9.46 1.70
N ASN A 95 -1.97 -8.26 2.20
CA ASN A 95 -1.22 -7.20 1.56
C ASN A 95 -1.82 -6.74 0.22
N GLY A 96 -3.14 -6.83 0.10
CA GLY A 96 -3.87 -6.49 -1.12
C GLY A 96 -3.92 -7.66 -2.10
N GLN A 97 -4.56 -7.44 -3.25
CA GLN A 97 -4.69 -8.48 -4.26
C GLN A 97 -3.47 -8.48 -5.19
N PRO A 98 -2.66 -9.57 -5.22
CA PRO A 98 -1.53 -9.66 -6.15
C PRO A 98 -1.96 -9.49 -7.60
N VAL A 99 -3.18 -9.94 -7.93
CA VAL A 99 -3.78 -9.83 -9.25
C VAL A 99 -4.05 -8.37 -9.64
N SER A 100 -4.58 -7.53 -8.75
CA SER A 100 -4.81 -6.10 -9.06
C SER A 100 -3.49 -5.34 -9.22
N PHE A 101 -2.47 -5.70 -8.44
CA PHE A 101 -1.11 -5.17 -8.59
C PHE A 101 -0.50 -5.57 -9.92
N LEU A 102 -0.59 -6.86 -10.29
CA LEU A 102 -0.09 -7.35 -11.57
C LEU A 102 -0.87 -6.73 -12.74
N ILE A 103 -2.19 -6.63 -12.67
CA ILE A 103 -3.00 -5.97 -13.70
C ILE A 103 -2.59 -4.51 -13.85
N SER A 104 -2.43 -3.75 -12.76
CA SER A 104 -1.97 -2.35 -12.87
C SER A 104 -0.61 -2.26 -13.58
N ASN A 105 0.34 -3.11 -13.22
CA ASN A 105 1.67 -3.13 -13.84
C ASN A 105 1.65 -3.65 -15.30
N VAL A 106 0.84 -4.66 -15.62
CA VAL A 106 0.72 -5.23 -16.97
C VAL A 106 -0.03 -4.27 -17.89
N THR A 107 -1.13 -3.67 -17.42
CA THR A 107 -1.85 -2.60 -18.14
C THR A 107 -0.94 -1.43 -18.42
N THR A 108 -0.08 -1.07 -17.47
CA THR A 108 0.99 -0.09 -17.69
C THR A 108 1.86 -0.50 -18.87
N VAL A 109 2.43 -1.71 -18.86
CA VAL A 109 3.28 -2.26 -19.95
C VAL A 109 2.55 -2.36 -21.30
N TYR A 110 1.25 -2.63 -21.31
CA TYR A 110 0.46 -2.79 -22.54
C TYR A 110 0.08 -1.43 -23.16
N ILE A 111 -0.37 -0.47 -22.35
CA ILE A 111 -0.62 0.92 -22.78
C ILE A 111 0.65 1.55 -23.35
N ILE A 112 1.79 1.15 -22.81
CA ILE A 112 3.14 1.54 -23.18
C ILE A 112 3.59 1.03 -24.56
N GLN A 113 3.02 -0.07 -25.09
CA GLN A 113 3.53 -0.70 -26.31
C GLN A 113 3.40 0.19 -27.57
N SER A 114 2.42 1.09 -27.59
CA SER A 114 2.14 1.98 -28.73
C SER A 114 2.62 3.43 -28.54
N PHE A 115 3.04 3.80 -27.32
CA PHE A 115 3.46 5.14 -26.89
C PHE A 115 2.78 6.32 -27.63
N THR A 116 1.45 6.39 -27.58
CA THR A 116 0.68 7.50 -28.16
C THR A 116 0.21 8.47 -27.08
N TRP A 117 -0.04 9.74 -27.42
CA TRP A 117 -0.66 10.69 -26.48
C TRP A 117 -1.95 10.16 -25.84
N PRO A 118 -2.89 9.54 -26.59
CA PRO A 118 -4.04 8.85 -26.00
C PRO A 118 -3.67 7.80 -24.94
N SER A 119 -2.61 7.02 -25.15
CA SER A 119 -2.12 6.04 -24.17
C SER A 119 -1.67 6.70 -22.86
N VAL A 120 -0.99 7.85 -22.94
CA VAL A 120 -0.57 8.62 -21.76
C VAL A 120 -1.79 9.14 -20.98
N PHE A 121 -2.79 9.67 -21.67
CA PHE A 121 -4.03 10.13 -21.02
C PHE A 121 -4.79 8.97 -20.36
N ALA A 122 -4.89 7.82 -21.04
CA ALA A 122 -5.52 6.63 -20.48
C ALA A 122 -4.79 6.13 -19.23
N TYR A 123 -3.45 6.14 -19.24
CA TYR A 123 -2.63 5.79 -18.08
C TYR A 123 -2.93 6.69 -16.87
N ILE A 124 -2.93 8.01 -17.08
CA ILE A 124 -3.26 8.98 -16.01
C ILE A 124 -4.68 8.76 -15.48
N PHE A 125 -5.65 8.56 -16.38
CA PHE A 125 -7.04 8.36 -15.99
C PHE A 125 -7.24 7.09 -15.16
N ILE A 126 -6.61 5.97 -15.55
CA ILE A 126 -6.62 4.73 -14.77
C ILE A 126 -6.02 4.95 -13.38
N HIS A 127 -4.91 5.70 -13.29
CA HIS A 127 -4.29 5.99 -12.00
C HIS A 127 -5.20 6.82 -11.09
N LEU A 128 -5.94 7.78 -11.64
CA LEU A 128 -6.94 8.54 -10.89
C LEU A 128 -8.05 7.63 -10.35
N ILE A 129 -8.60 6.72 -11.16
CA ILE A 129 -9.61 5.74 -10.73
C ILE A 129 -9.04 4.84 -9.62
N LEU A 130 -7.83 4.33 -9.80
CA LEU A 130 -7.19 3.47 -8.81
C LEU A 130 -6.96 4.22 -7.49
N PHE A 131 -6.64 5.51 -7.55
CA PHE A 131 -6.51 6.34 -6.35
C PHE A 131 -7.85 6.51 -5.63
N THR A 132 -8.93 6.81 -6.35
CA THR A 132 -10.27 6.96 -5.73
C THR A 132 -10.74 5.67 -5.08
N MET A 133 -10.63 4.53 -5.79
CA MET A 133 -10.99 3.21 -5.25
C MET A 133 -10.17 2.85 -4.00
N MET A 134 -8.89 3.27 -3.96
CA MET A 134 -8.02 3.05 -2.79
C MET A 134 -8.43 3.95 -1.60
N VAL A 135 -8.75 5.22 -1.85
CA VAL A 135 -9.20 6.15 -0.80
C VAL A 135 -10.54 5.73 -0.21
N GLU A 136 -11.45 5.23 -1.05
CA GLU A 136 -12.75 4.73 -0.62
C GLU A 136 -12.67 3.39 0.12
N GLY A 137 -11.50 2.74 0.12
CA GLY A 137 -11.25 1.50 0.86
C GLY A 137 -11.77 0.25 0.14
N GLU A 138 -12.19 0.38 -1.12
CA GLU A 138 -12.69 -0.74 -1.93
C GLU A 138 -11.56 -1.69 -2.31
N SER A 139 -10.38 -1.14 -2.61
CA SER A 139 -9.18 -1.91 -2.94
C SER A 139 -8.01 -1.57 -2.03
N LEU A 140 -7.32 -2.60 -1.56
CA LEU A 140 -6.02 -2.45 -0.94
C LEU A 140 -4.96 -2.89 -1.94
N GLN A 141 -4.02 -2.01 -2.22
CA GLN A 141 -2.92 -2.31 -3.12
C GLN A 141 -1.68 -2.67 -2.31
N PRO A 142 -0.92 -3.70 -2.74
CA PRO A 142 0.37 -4.00 -2.14
C PRO A 142 1.27 -2.77 -2.17
N ASN A 143 1.79 -2.39 -1.01
CA ASN A 143 2.77 -1.34 -0.89
C ASN A 143 4.14 -1.98 -0.62
N PRO A 144 5.05 -2.01 -1.62
CA PRO A 144 6.32 -2.72 -1.49
C PRO A 144 7.19 -2.16 -0.37
N PHE A 145 7.15 -0.85 -0.13
CA PHE A 145 7.93 -0.25 0.96
C PHE A 145 7.39 -0.64 2.33
N PHE A 146 6.07 -0.66 2.50
CA PHE A 146 5.46 -1.04 3.77
C PHE A 146 5.69 -2.52 4.08
N LEU A 147 5.61 -3.38 3.05
CA LEU A 147 6.01 -4.78 3.14
C LEU A 147 7.47 -4.93 3.60
N LEU A 148 8.40 -4.19 2.97
CA LEU A 148 9.82 -4.20 3.36
C LEU A 148 10.05 -3.70 4.78
N TYR A 149 9.20 -2.80 5.29
CA TYR A 149 9.26 -2.33 6.68
C TYR A 149 8.57 -3.24 7.68
N GLY A 150 7.98 -4.37 7.24
CA GLY A 150 7.32 -5.34 8.09
C GLY A 150 5.86 -5.03 8.40
N LEU A 151 5.21 -4.11 7.68
CA LEU A 151 3.77 -3.89 7.81
C LEU A 151 2.99 -4.86 6.93
N ASN A 152 2.27 -5.78 7.54
CA ASN A 152 1.26 -6.58 6.89
C ASN A 152 -0.11 -5.94 7.03
N ILE A 153 -0.91 -6.00 5.97
CA ILE A 153 -2.28 -5.51 5.94
C ILE A 153 -3.19 -6.63 5.51
N TYR A 154 -4.12 -7.05 6.37
CA TYR A 154 -5.08 -8.10 6.05
C TYR A 154 -6.46 -7.49 5.81
N LYS A 155 -7.22 -8.09 4.89
CA LYS A 155 -8.64 -7.79 4.67
C LYS A 155 -9.46 -8.98 5.14
N THR A 156 -10.53 -8.74 5.89
CA THR A 156 -11.46 -9.79 6.34
C THR A 156 -12.67 -9.90 5.39
N LYS A 157 -13.42 -11.00 5.52
CA LYS A 157 -14.70 -11.22 4.80
C LYS A 157 -15.72 -10.12 5.03
N ASN A 158 -15.65 -9.43 6.17
CA ASN A 158 -16.54 -8.32 6.53
C ASN A 158 -16.01 -6.96 6.01
N ASN A 159 -15.03 -6.96 5.09
CA ASN A 159 -14.41 -5.75 4.54
C ASN A 159 -13.65 -4.92 5.60
N ASP A 160 -13.28 -5.55 6.72
CA ASP A 160 -12.46 -4.90 7.75
C ASP A 160 -10.98 -5.07 7.43
N PHE A 161 -10.17 -4.08 7.82
CA PHE A 161 -8.72 -4.10 7.61
C PHE A 161 -7.95 -4.29 8.91
N LEU A 162 -6.95 -5.16 8.91
CA LEU A 162 -6.04 -5.41 10.02
C LEU A 162 -4.64 -4.98 9.65
N TYR A 163 -3.98 -4.26 10.53
CA TYR A 163 -2.61 -3.79 10.34
C TYR A 163 -1.72 -4.46 11.39
N ASP A 164 -0.72 -5.20 10.93
CA ASP A 164 0.24 -5.91 11.77
C ASP A 164 1.65 -5.39 11.46
N PHE A 165 2.32 -4.83 12.46
CA PHE A 165 3.69 -4.32 12.34
C PHE A 165 4.77 -5.42 12.42
N ASN A 166 4.37 -6.70 12.46
CA ASN A 166 5.25 -7.87 12.53
C ASN A 166 6.26 -7.80 13.69
N GLU A 167 5.89 -7.09 14.75
CA GLU A 167 6.61 -6.98 16.01
C GLU A 167 5.66 -7.42 17.13
N PRO A 168 6.12 -8.24 18.10
CA PRO A 168 5.30 -8.57 19.24
C PRO A 168 5.03 -7.30 20.03
N PHE A 169 3.77 -6.92 20.17
CA PHE A 169 3.40 -5.97 21.20
C PHE A 169 3.40 -6.73 22.53
N GLU A 170 3.75 -6.06 23.63
CA GLU A 170 3.79 -6.70 24.96
C GLU A 170 2.44 -7.35 25.36
N HIS A 171 1.35 -6.97 24.68
CA HIS A 171 0.02 -7.56 24.82
C HIS A 171 -0.59 -7.82 23.44
N ASN A 172 -1.24 -8.98 23.27
CA ASN A 172 -2.16 -9.27 22.15
C ASN A 172 -3.34 -8.29 22.19
N ALA A 173 -3.10 -7.05 21.78
CA ALA A 173 -4.09 -5.99 21.81
C ALA A 173 -4.59 -5.74 20.39
N ILE A 174 -5.87 -6.01 20.17
CA ILE A 174 -6.58 -5.62 18.96
C ILE A 174 -7.19 -4.24 19.20
N LEU A 175 -6.70 -3.23 18.49
CA LEU A 175 -7.13 -1.84 18.67
C LEU A 175 -7.97 -1.40 17.49
N LYS A 176 -9.19 -0.98 17.75
CA LYS A 176 -10.04 -0.37 16.73
C LYS A 176 -9.50 1.01 16.35
N LEU A 177 -9.09 1.15 15.10
CA LEU A 177 -8.57 2.38 14.51
C LEU A 177 -9.66 3.27 13.94
N ASN A 178 -10.69 2.66 13.34
CA ASN A 178 -11.87 3.34 12.81
C ASN A 178 -13.12 2.47 12.95
N ASP A 179 -14.26 3.13 13.18
CA ASP A 179 -15.60 2.55 13.25
C ASP A 179 -16.53 3.22 12.25
N ASN A 180 -16.19 3.10 10.97
CA ASN A 180 -17.12 3.50 9.92
C ASN A 180 -18.01 2.30 9.56
N LYS A 181 -19.30 2.55 9.30
CA LYS A 181 -20.29 1.50 9.01
C LYS A 181 -19.89 0.62 7.82
N ASP A 182 -19.16 1.19 6.87
CA ASP A 182 -18.77 0.51 5.63
C ASP A 182 -17.38 -0.16 5.70
N CYS A 183 -16.54 0.25 6.67
CA CYS A 183 -15.17 -0.23 6.78
C CYS A 183 -14.61 0.04 8.18
N ARG A 184 -14.36 -1.02 8.95
CA ARG A 184 -13.65 -0.92 10.22
C ARG A 184 -12.18 -1.24 10.01
N SER A 185 -11.34 -0.61 10.80
CA SER A 185 -9.89 -0.81 10.70
C SER A 185 -9.36 -1.12 12.09
N TYR A 186 -8.48 -2.10 12.19
CA TYR A 186 -7.93 -2.61 13.45
C TYR A 186 -6.41 -2.68 13.36
N LEU A 187 -5.72 -2.37 14.45
CA LEU A 187 -4.32 -2.67 14.63
C LEU A 187 -4.22 -3.93 15.47
N VAL A 188 -3.36 -4.87 15.08
CA VAL A 188 -3.06 -6.02 15.91
C VAL A 188 -1.58 -6.06 16.21
N GLY A 189 -1.26 -6.31 17.48
CA GLY A 189 0.10 -6.61 17.86
C GLY A 189 0.40 -8.08 17.68
N SER A 190 1.01 -8.43 16.55
CA SER A 190 1.30 -9.80 16.08
C SER A 190 0.08 -10.74 16.10
N ILE A 191 -0.45 -11.05 14.92
CA ILE A 191 -1.51 -12.08 14.83
C ILE A 191 -0.83 -13.45 14.79
N ASP A 192 -1.01 -14.28 15.82
CA ASP A 192 -0.74 -15.72 15.67
C ASP A 192 -1.84 -16.37 14.83
N LEU A 193 -1.67 -16.33 13.51
CA LEU A 193 -2.58 -16.95 12.54
C LEU A 193 -2.66 -18.49 12.68
N ASN A 194 -1.81 -19.10 13.51
CA ASN A 194 -1.75 -20.54 13.76
C ASN A 194 -2.21 -20.92 15.18
N ALA A 195 -2.76 -19.99 15.97
CA ALA A 195 -3.38 -20.29 17.25
C ALA A 195 -4.57 -21.24 17.03
N LYS A 196 -4.28 -22.55 17.05
CA LYS A 196 -5.27 -23.61 16.93
C LYS A 196 -6.21 -23.50 18.12
N LYS A 197 -7.52 -23.54 17.82
CA LYS A 197 -8.58 -23.95 18.74
C LYS A 197 -8.06 -25.10 19.62
N LYS A 198 -7.93 -24.84 20.92
CA LYS A 198 -7.93 -25.89 21.93
C LYS A 198 -9.36 -26.13 22.36
#